data_AF-A0A661E0H4-F1
#
_entry.id   AF-A0A661E0H4-F1
#
_cell.length_a   1.000
_cell.length_b   1.000
_cell.length_c   1.000
_cell.angle_alpha   90.00
_cell.angle_beta   90.00
_cell.angle_gamma   90.00
#
_symmetry.space_group_name_H-M   'P 1'
#
loop_
_entity.id
_entity.type
_entity.pdbx_description
1 polymer ?
#
loop_
_entity_poly.entity_id
_entity_poly.type
_entity_poly.pdbx_seq_one_letter_code
_entity_poly.pdbx_strand_id
1 'polypeptide(L)'
;PLKKMIYNVCDHAACYREVKAQAVSYTTGVPAMIGAKLILEGTWQGKGVFNMEVFDPDPFMEELMVQGLPWKVMELGADESREVL
;
A
#
# COMPACT_ATOMS: atom_id res chain seq x y z
N PRO A 1 -4.72 25.45 -2.36
CA PRO A 1 -5.23 24.20 -1.74
C PRO A 1 -4.05 23.36 -1.25
N LEU A 2 -4.16 22.70 -0.10
CA LEU A 2 -3.14 21.78 0.38
C LEU A 2 -3.10 20.55 -0.54
N LYS A 3 -1.92 20.20 -1.05
CA LYS A 3 -1.69 19.00 -1.86
C LYS A 3 -1.01 17.95 -0.99
N LYS A 4 -1.45 16.70 -1.06
CA LYS A 4 -0.81 15.56 -0.38
C LYS A 4 -0.46 14.49 -1.41
N MET A 5 0.71 13.89 -1.27
CA MET A 5 1.13 12.74 -2.05
C MET A 5 1.41 11.59 -1.10
N ILE A 6 0.70 10.48 -1.30
CA ILE A 6 0.90 9.23 -0.56
C ILE A 6 1.61 8.28 -1.52
N TYR A 7 2.74 7.71 -1.11
CA TYR A 7 3.55 6.87 -2.00
C TYR A 7 4.31 5.79 -1.24
N ASN A 8 4.68 4.73 -1.97
CA ASN A 8 5.60 3.69 -1.55
C ASN A 8 6.77 3.62 -2.55
N VAL A 9 7.97 3.29 -2.06
CA VAL A 9 9.15 3.01 -2.88
C VAL A 9 9.57 1.57 -2.62
N CYS A 10 9.84 0.82 -3.68
CA CYS A 10 10.13 -0.61 -3.61
C CYS A 10 11.36 -0.96 -4.47
N ASP A 11 12.34 -1.66 -3.89
CA ASP A 11 13.59 -2.05 -4.56
C ASP A 11 13.49 -3.44 -5.18
N HIS A 12 13.79 -3.56 -6.48
CA HIS A 12 13.76 -4.81 -7.22
C HIS A 12 14.69 -5.88 -6.62
N ALA A 13 15.91 -5.48 -6.20
CA ALA A 13 16.88 -6.43 -5.69
C ALA A 13 16.47 -6.97 -4.31
N ALA A 14 15.87 -6.14 -3.45
CA ALA A 14 15.31 -6.54 -2.17
C ALA A 14 14.18 -7.55 -2.35
N CYS A 15 13.19 -7.27 -3.22
CA CYS A 15 12.10 -8.19 -3.52
C CYS A 15 12.61 -9.56 -4.00
N TYR A 16 13.62 -9.56 -4.87
CA TYR A 16 14.19 -10.80 -5.41
C TYR A 16 14.96 -11.59 -4.34
N ARG A 17 15.65 -10.90 -3.43
CA ARG A 17 16.32 -11.55 -2.30
C ARG A 17 15.31 -12.27 -1.41
N GLU A 18 14.19 -11.61 -1.10
CA GLU A 18 13.15 -12.10 -0.20
C GLU A 18 12.31 -13.24 -0.81
N VAL A 19 11.61 -12.96 -1.91
CA VAL A 19 10.57 -13.87 -2.46
C VAL A 19 10.85 -14.32 -3.89
N LYS A 20 12.04 -14.03 -4.43
CA LYS A 20 12.46 -14.40 -5.80
C LYS A 20 11.57 -13.82 -6.91
N ALA A 21 10.98 -12.67 -6.65
CA ALA A 21 10.18 -11.91 -7.62
C ALA A 21 10.69 -10.47 -7.76
N GLN A 22 10.28 -9.82 -8.84
CA GLN A 22 10.59 -8.41 -9.10
C GLN A 22 9.55 -7.48 -8.43
N ALA A 23 9.91 -6.20 -8.22
CA ALA A 23 9.12 -5.24 -7.44
C ALA A 23 7.67 -5.04 -7.92
N VAL A 24 7.37 -5.05 -9.22
CA VAL A 24 6.00 -4.94 -9.76
C VAL A 24 5.11 -6.11 -9.33
N SER A 25 5.66 -7.33 -9.30
CA SER A 25 4.93 -8.52 -8.81
C SER A 25 4.79 -8.45 -7.30
N TYR A 26 5.82 -7.99 -6.60
CA TYR A 26 5.82 -7.82 -5.16
C TYR A 26 4.78 -6.80 -4.69
N THR A 27 4.76 -5.61 -5.30
CA THR A 27 3.83 -4.52 -4.98
C THR A 27 2.38 -4.84 -5.33
N THR A 28 2.14 -5.86 -6.18
CA THR A 28 0.79 -6.39 -6.43
C THR A 28 0.44 -7.54 -5.48
N GLY A 29 1.39 -8.44 -5.23
CA GLY A 29 1.18 -9.64 -4.43
C GLY A 29 0.96 -9.35 -2.95
N VAL A 30 1.69 -8.40 -2.38
CA VAL A 30 1.54 -8.01 -0.97
C VAL A 30 0.13 -7.44 -0.70
N PRO A 31 -0.40 -6.45 -1.45
CA PRO A 31 -1.78 -5.99 -1.32
C PRO A 31 -2.83 -7.10 -1.49
N ALA A 32 -2.61 -8.03 -2.42
CA ALA A 32 -3.52 -9.17 -2.61
C ALA A 32 -3.59 -10.07 -1.35
N MET A 33 -2.45 -10.33 -0.73
CA MET A 33 -2.36 -11.08 0.52
C MET A 33 -3.02 -10.33 1.68
N ILE A 34 -2.74 -9.03 1.85
CA ILE A 34 -3.34 -8.21 2.92
C ILE A 34 -4.85 -8.17 2.79
N GLY A 35 -5.38 -7.92 1.58
CA GLY A 35 -6.83 -7.93 1.35
C GLY A 35 -7.46 -9.27 1.73
N ALA A 36 -6.83 -10.39 1.35
CA ALA A 36 -7.29 -11.72 1.74
C ALA A 36 -7.24 -11.94 3.26
N LYS A 37 -6.16 -11.48 3.93
CA LYS A 37 -6.00 -11.54 5.38
C LYS A 37 -7.14 -10.81 6.10
N LEU A 38 -7.39 -9.55 5.75
CA LEU A 38 -8.44 -8.74 6.39
C LEU A 38 -9.85 -9.31 6.18
N ILE A 39 -10.09 -9.97 5.05
CA ILE A 39 -11.35 -10.69 4.79
C ILE A 39 -11.47 -11.92 5.71
N LEU A 40 -10.42 -12.73 5.82
CA LEU A 40 -10.43 -13.95 6.62
C LEU A 40 -10.47 -13.67 8.13
N GLU A 41 -9.90 -12.56 8.58
CA GLU A 41 -9.96 -12.09 9.97
C GLU A 41 -11.30 -11.42 10.32
N GLY A 42 -12.14 -11.12 9.31
CA GLY A 42 -13.44 -10.47 9.48
C GLY A 42 -13.38 -8.95 9.64
N THR A 43 -12.19 -8.35 9.54
CA THR A 43 -11.99 -6.89 9.55
C THR A 43 -12.65 -6.24 8.35
N TRP A 44 -12.41 -6.78 7.15
CA TRP A 44 -13.09 -6.37 5.92
C TRP A 44 -14.16 -7.37 5.56
N GLN A 45 -15.39 -7.10 6.03
CA GLN A 45 -16.53 -7.99 5.83
C GLN A 45 -17.77 -7.22 5.34
N GLY A 46 -18.62 -7.90 4.57
CA GLY A 46 -19.86 -7.32 4.05
C GLY A 46 -20.58 -8.29 3.12
N LYS A 47 -21.86 -8.01 2.84
CA LYS A 47 -22.64 -8.72 1.81
C LYS A 47 -22.77 -7.84 0.57
N GLY A 48 -22.11 -8.22 -0.52
CA GLY A 48 -22.08 -7.44 -1.75
C GLY A 48 -20.76 -7.59 -2.49
N VAL A 49 -20.53 -6.70 -3.44
CA VAL A 49 -19.26 -6.55 -4.16
C VAL A 49 -18.72 -5.17 -3.81
N PHE A 50 -17.48 -5.11 -3.37
CA PHE A 50 -16.88 -3.90 -2.82
C PHE A 50 -15.56 -3.59 -3.50
N ASN A 51 -15.30 -2.30 -3.68
CA ASN A 51 -13.95 -1.81 -3.92
C ASN A 51 -13.27 -1.49 -2.58
N MET A 52 -11.96 -1.28 -2.63
CA MET A 52 -11.11 -1.05 -1.46
C MET A 52 -11.52 0.20 -0.66
N GLU A 53 -11.86 1.29 -1.36
CA GLU A 53 -12.20 2.60 -0.78
C GLU A 53 -13.48 2.63 0.05
N VAL A 54 -14.26 1.54 0.04
CA VAL A 54 -15.48 1.41 0.85
C VAL A 54 -15.16 0.97 2.28
N PHE A 55 -14.02 0.30 2.49
CA PHE A 55 -13.62 -0.17 3.81
C PHE A 55 -12.75 0.85 4.55
N ASP A 56 -12.67 0.69 5.87
CA ASP A 56 -11.71 1.42 6.69
C ASP A 56 -10.28 1.12 6.21
N PRO A 57 -9.51 2.14 5.75
CA PRO A 57 -8.17 1.94 5.24
C PRO A 57 -7.15 1.67 6.36
N ASP A 58 -7.42 2.05 7.62
CA ASP A 58 -6.40 2.05 8.68
C ASP A 58 -5.73 0.67 8.87
N PRO A 59 -6.48 -0.45 8.99
CA PRO A 59 -5.86 -1.78 9.14
C PRO A 59 -5.03 -2.20 7.93
N PHE A 60 -5.43 -1.80 6.72
CA PHE A 60 -4.69 -2.11 5.50
C PHE A 60 -3.39 -1.32 5.42
N MET A 61 -3.43 -0.03 5.77
CA MET A 61 -2.28 0.85 5.78
C MET A 61 -1.26 0.45 6.86
N GLU A 62 -1.72 -0.07 8.00
CA GLU A 62 -0.86 -0.67 9.03
C GLU A 62 -0.17 -1.95 8.52
N GLU A 63 -0.91 -2.86 7.89
CA GLU A 63 -0.32 -4.08 7.31
C GLU A 63 0.71 -3.76 6.22
N LEU A 64 0.49 -2.75 5.37
CA LEU A 64 1.48 -2.34 4.38
C LEU A 64 2.85 -2.01 5.01
N MET A 65 2.87 -1.36 6.18
CA MET A 65 4.10 -1.01 6.89
C MET A 65 4.87 -2.25 7.37
N VAL A 66 4.16 -3.31 7.76
CA VAL A 66 4.75 -4.52 8.36
C VAL A 66 5.09 -5.56 7.29
N GLN A 67 4.31 -5.64 6.21
CA GLN A 67 4.42 -6.66 5.16
C GLN A 67 5.35 -6.28 3.99
N GLY A 68 6.21 -5.27 4.19
CA GLY A 68 7.28 -4.93 3.24
C GLY A 68 6.98 -3.80 2.25
N LEU A 69 5.85 -3.09 2.39
CA LEU A 69 5.51 -1.92 1.56
C LEU A 69 5.30 -0.64 2.38
N PRO A 70 6.32 -0.16 3.11
CA PRO A 70 6.18 1.06 3.90
C PRO A 70 5.82 2.26 3.02
N TRP A 71 4.82 3.02 3.44
CA TRP A 71 4.32 4.19 2.72
C TRP A 71 4.68 5.48 3.45
N LYS A 72 4.65 6.59 2.72
CA LYS A 72 4.95 7.93 3.23
C LYS A 72 3.90 8.92 2.75
N VAL A 73 3.70 9.96 3.53
CA VAL A 73 2.91 11.15 3.14
C VAL A 73 3.85 12.32 2.96
N MET A 74 3.70 13.01 1.85
CA MET A 74 4.35 14.30 1.59
C MET A 74 3.27 15.38 1.48
N GLU A 75 3.36 16.40 2.31
CA GLU A 75 2.56 17.62 2.17
C GLU A 75 3.29 18.60 1.23
N LEU A 76 2.54 19.15 0.28
CA LEU A 76 3.04 20.03 -0.77
C LEU A 76 2.31 21.37 -0.73
N GLY A 77 3.06 22.45 -0.86
CA GLY A 77 2.53 23.78 -1.15
C GLY A 77 1.77 23.81 -2.48
N ALA A 78 0.92 24.83 -2.67
CA ALA A 78 0.03 24.91 -3.83
C ALA A 78 0.77 24.85 -5.19
N ASP A 79 1.97 25.44 -5.25
CA ASP A 79 2.81 25.55 -6.45
C ASP A 79 4.19 24.88 -6.26
N GLU A 80 4.29 23.98 -5.29
CA GLU A 80 5.56 23.33 -4.93
C GLU A 80 5.78 22.04 -5.72
N SER A 81 6.95 21.92 -6.36
CA SER A 81 7.44 20.70 -7.01
C SER A 81 8.63 20.16 -6.23
N ARG A 82 8.64 18.84 -5.94
CA ARG A 82 9.74 18.15 -5.27
C ARG A 82 10.10 16.89 -6.04
N GLU A 83 11.40 16.62 -6.18
CA GLU A 83 11.89 15.33 -6.66
C GLU A 83 11.86 14.31 -5.52
N VAL A 84 11.27 13.14 -5.79
CA VAL A 84 11.29 12.01 -4.86
C VAL A 84 12.43 11.12 -5.31
N LEU A 85 13.52 11.12 -4.53
CA LEU A 85 14.67 10.21 -4.71
C LEU A 85 14.38 8.82 -4.16
#